data_AF-A0A851EIJ2-F1
#
_entry.id   AF-A0A851EIJ2-F1
#
_cell.length_a   1.000
_cell.length_b   1.000
_cell.length_c   1.000
_cell.angle_alpha   90.00
_cell.angle_beta   90.00
_cell.angle_gamma   90.00
#
_symmetry.space_group_name_H-M   'P 1'
#
loop_
_entity.id
_entity.type
_entity.pdbx_description
1 polymer ?
#
loop_
_entity_poly.entity_id
_entity_poly.type
_entity_poly.pdbx_seq_one_letter_code
_entity_poly.pdbx_strand_id
1 'polypeptide(L)' 'LVFLVGNGLGLALALYKCQAMGLLPTRPSDWLAFVTPPQRMEFTGGGLIL' A
#
# COMPACT_ATOMS: atom_id res chain seq x y z
N LEU A 1 -3.03 -6.22 36.12
CA LEU A 1 -2.40 -6.97 35.00
C LEU A 1 -3.43 -7.45 33.99
N VAL A 2 -4.47 -8.19 34.40
CA VAL A 2 -5.54 -8.70 33.52
C VAL A 2 -6.20 -7.61 32.67
N PHE A 3 -6.50 -6.44 33.26
CA PHE A 3 -7.06 -5.30 32.51
C PHE A 3 -6.14 -4.81 31.38
N LEU A 4 -4.83 -4.67 31.65
CA LEU A 4 -3.85 -4.23 30.64
C LEU A 4 -3.71 -5.26 29.52
N VAL A 5 -3.66 -6.55 29.88
CA VAL A 5 -3.55 -7.64 28.90
C VAL A 5 -4.81 -7.74 28.05
N GLY A 6 -6.00 -7.68 28.64
CA GLY A 6 -7.27 -7.73 27.91
C GLY A 6 -7.41 -6.57 26.91
N ASN A 7 -7.12 -5.34 27.33
CA ASN A 7 -7.16 -4.17 26.44
C ASN A 7 -6.07 -4.25 25.35
N GLY A 8 -4.85 -4.69 25.70
CA GLY A 8 -3.77 -4.88 24.74
C GLY A 8 -4.11 -5.93 23.68
N LEU A 9 -4.70 -7.06 24.06
CA LEU A 9 -5.17 -8.09 23.13
C LEU A 9 -6.31 -7.56 22.26
N GLY A 10 -7.27 -6.83 22.82
CA GLY A 10 -8.35 -6.20 22.06
C GLY A 10 -7.83 -5.23 20.99
N LEU A 11 -6.87 -4.39 21.36
CA LEU A 11 -6.20 -3.48 20.42
C LEU A 11 -5.44 -4.24 19.33
N ALA A 12 -4.69 -5.28 19.69
CA ALA A 12 -3.96 -6.10 18.72
C ALA A 12 -4.90 -6.78 17.72
N LEU A 13 -6.04 -7.31 18.18
CA LEU A 13 -7.04 -7.93 17.31
C LEU A 13 -7.72 -6.91 16.37
N ALA A 14 -8.01 -5.71 16.88
CA ALA A 14 -8.54 -4.62 16.05
C ALA A 14 -7.55 -4.21 14.95
N LEU A 15 -6.28 -4.04 15.28
CA LEU A 15 -5.21 -3.74 14.31
C LEU A 15 -5.06 -4.86 13.27
N TYR A 16 -5.11 -6.12 13.69
CA TYR A 16 -5.07 -7.26 12.77
C TYR A 16 -6.24 -7.25 11.77
N LYS A 17 -7.44 -6.93 12.22
CA LYS A 17 -8.62 -6.78 11.35
C LYS A 17 -8.45 -5.63 10.36
N CYS A 18 -7.97 -4.47 10.81
CA CYS A 18 -7.70 -3.34 9.93
C CYS A 18 -6.63 -3.67 8.88
N GLN A 19 -5.62 -4.47 9.25
CA GLN A 19 -4.58 -4.93 8.33
C GLN A 19 -5.18 -5.86 7.26
N ALA A 20 -6.02 -6.81 7.66
CA ALA A 20 -6.70 -7.72 6.74
C ALA A 20 -7.61 -6.98 5.74
N MET A 21 -8.23 -5.87 6.15
CA MET A 21 -9.01 -4.99 5.28
C MET A 21 -8.14 -4.09 4.38
N GLY A 22 -6.83 -4.00 4.60
CA GLY A 22 -5.93 -3.14 3.83
C GLY A 22 -6.02 -1.65 4.20
N LEU A 23 -6.54 -1.31 5.37
CA LEU A 23 -6.61 0.07 5.86
C LEU A 23 -5.25 0.58 6.35
N LEU A 24 -4.33 -0.33 6.72
CA LEU A 24 -2.99 0.03 7.18
C LEU A 24 -2.02 0.08 6.00
N PRO A 25 -1.17 1.12 5.91
CA PRO A 25 -0.17 1.28 4.84
C PRO A 25 1.00 0.30 5.05
N THR A 26 0.74 -0.98 4.82
CA THR A 26 1.65 -2.10 5.11
C THR A 26 2.19 -2.74 3.85
N ARG A 27 1.49 -2.59 2.72
CA ARG A 27 1.89 -3.19 1.45
C ARG A 27 2.69 -2.18 0.63
N PRO A 28 3.69 -2.63 -0.15
CA PRO A 28 4.40 -1.76 -1.08
C PRO A 28 3.47 -1.01 -2.06
N SER A 29 2.32 -1.61 -2.40
CA SER A 29 1.27 -0.99 -3.20
C SER A 29 0.73 0.31 -2.60
N ASP A 30 0.65 0.38 -1.27
CA ASP A 30 0.07 1.53 -0.55
C ASP A 30 0.97 2.76 -0.69
N TRP A 31 2.26 2.55 -0.98
CA TRP A 31 3.26 3.59 -1.18
C TRP A 31 3.47 3.96 -2.66
N LEU A 32 2.84 3.23 -3.59
CA LEU A 32 3.00 3.47 -5.03
C LEU A 32 2.55 4.87 -5.44
N ALA A 33 1.56 5.45 -4.75
CA ALA A 33 1.10 6.81 -4.96
C ALA A 33 2.20 7.88 -4.76
N PHE A 34 3.26 7.55 -4.02
CA PHE A 34 4.39 8.45 -3.76
C PHE A 34 5.59 8.20 -4.68
N VAL A 35 5.53 7.20 -5.56
CA VAL A 35 6.62 6.89 -6.49
C VAL A 35 6.54 7.83 -7.69
N THR A 36 7.66 8.47 -8.02
CA THR A 36 7.75 9.33 -9.21
C THR A 36 7.65 8.48 -10.48
N PRO A 37 6.79 8.84 -11.45
CA PRO A 37 6.71 8.09 -12.70
C PRO A 37 8.05 8.16 -13.45
N PRO A 38 8.49 7.06 -14.08
CA PRO A 38 9.71 7.05 -14.86
C PRO A 38 9.61 8.04 -16.02
N GLN A 39 10.66 8.82 -16.24
CA GLN A 39 10.73 9.73 -17.38
C GLN A 39 10.98 8.93 -18.66
N ARG A 40 10.26 9.28 -19.73
CA ARG A 40 10.44 8.66 -21.05
C ARG A 40 11.79 9.05 -21.62
N MET A 41 12.68 8.08 -21.84
CA MET A 41 14.02 8.32 -22.41
C MET A 41 14.06 8.14 -23.93
N GLU A 42 13.13 7.36 -24.49
CA GLU A 42 13.15 7.00 -25.91
C GLU A 42 11.83 7.32 -26.60
N PHE A 43 11.94 7.86 -27.81
CA PHE A 43 10.82 8.19 -28.69
C PHE A 43 11.03 7.51 -30.04
N THR A 44 10.29 6.44 -30.29
CA THR A 44 10.21 5.79 -31.61
C THR A 44 8.82 6.05 -32.16
N GLY A 45 8.75 6.74 -33.29
CA GLY A 45 7.51 7.04 -34.00
C GLY A 45 7.65 6.67 -35.47
N GLY A 46 6.83 5.71 -35.92
CA GLY A 46 6.63 5.35 -37.31
C GLY A 46 5.17 4.99 -37.50
N GLY A 47 4.49 5.63 -38.45
CA GLY A 47 3.06 5.47 -38.74
C GLY A 47 2.83 5.09 -40.21
N LEU A 48 1.59 4.67 -40.50
CA LEU A 48 1.13 4.06 -41.74
C LEU A 48 1.78 4.66 -42.99
N ILE A 49 2.47 3.81 -43.76
CA ILE A 49 2.84 4.12 -45.15
C ILE A 49 1.52 4.17 -45.92
N LEU A 50 1.22 5.36 -46.46
CA LEU A 50 0.07 5.67 -47.32
C LEU A 50 -0.20 4.60 -48.37
#